data_AF-A0A3M3LHV4-F1
#
_entry.id   AF-A0A3M3LHV4-F1
#
_cell.length_a   1.000
_cell.length_b   1.000
_cell.length_c   1.000
_cell.angle_alpha   90.00
_cell.angle_beta   90.00
_cell.angle_gamma   90.00
#
_symmetry.space_group_name_H-M   'P 1'
#
loop_
_entity.id
_entity.type
_entity.pdbx_description
1 polymer ?
#
loop_
_entity_poly.entity_id
_entity_poly.type
_entity_poly.pdbx_seq_one_letter_code
_entity_poly.pdbx_strand_id
1 'polypeptide(L)'
;ISRDRMLFRENAEGRIENVYSLKVINKDQVDHSYLLNASGLPDLQLQGPHEIKVSAGQIFSLPVGLSSAPEKLSSSRNEVTFTLQDIDNGGTLIETKSSFLGPPTIR
;
A
#
# COMPACT_ATOMS: atom_id res chain seq x y z
N ILE A 1 -2.78 -3.43 7.47
CA ILE A 1 -3.18 -2.25 6.65
C ILE A 1 -4.60 -1.84 7.04
N SER A 2 -4.84 -0.57 7.34
CA SER A 2 -6.19 -0.01 7.44
C SER A 2 -6.34 1.18 6.48
N ARG A 3 -7.56 1.47 6.06
CA ARG A 3 -7.87 2.64 5.23
C ARG A 3 -8.83 3.55 5.95
N ASP A 4 -8.65 4.86 5.77
CA ASP A 4 -9.63 5.85 6.19
C ASP A 4 -10.98 5.65 5.45
N ARG A 5 -12.09 6.08 6.07
CA ARG A 5 -13.46 5.81 5.60
C ARG A 5 -13.97 6.82 4.57
N MET A 6 -13.23 7.88 4.29
CA MET A 6 -13.57 8.88 3.26
C MET A 6 -12.97 8.56 1.89
N LEU A 7 -13.70 9.03 0.87
CA LEU A 7 -13.52 8.80 -0.56
C LEU A 7 -12.08 9.05 -1.02
N PHE A 8 -11.65 8.23 -1.96
CA PHE A 8 -10.50 8.51 -2.82
C PHE A 8 -10.43 10.01 -3.20
N ARG A 9 -9.22 10.51 -3.44
CA ARG A 9 -9.01 11.87 -3.95
C ARG A 9 -8.43 11.82 -5.35
N GLU A 10 -8.64 12.88 -6.12
CA GLU A 10 -7.88 13.11 -7.34
C GLU A 10 -6.63 13.94 -6.96
N ASN A 11 -5.45 13.52 -7.39
CA ASN A 11 -4.21 14.26 -7.14
C ASN A 11 -3.92 15.27 -8.27
N ALA A 12 -2.83 16.03 -8.15
CA ALA A 12 -2.48 17.09 -9.12
C ALA A 12 -2.23 16.58 -10.56
N GLU A 13 -2.01 15.27 -10.73
CA GLU A 13 -1.82 14.62 -12.03
C GLU A 13 -3.13 14.03 -12.59
N GLY A 14 -4.26 14.27 -11.93
CA GLY A 14 -5.55 13.69 -12.31
C GLY A 14 -5.70 12.21 -11.95
N ARG A 15 -4.79 11.65 -11.15
CA ARG A 15 -4.85 10.24 -10.74
C ARG A 15 -5.76 10.07 -9.54
N ILE A 16 -6.51 8.97 -9.50
CA ILE A 16 -7.26 8.56 -8.31
C ILE A 16 -6.26 8.05 -7.28
N GLU A 17 -6.38 8.54 -6.05
CA GLU A 17 -5.45 8.26 -4.96
C GLU A 17 -6.19 7.83 -3.69
N ASN A 18 -5.69 6.76 -3.07
CA ASN A 18 -6.19 6.23 -1.81
C ASN A 18 -5.05 6.23 -0.79
N VAL A 19 -5.34 6.68 0.43
CA VAL A 19 -4.36 6.73 1.52
C VAL A 19 -4.64 5.62 2.53
N TYR A 20 -3.59 4.94 2.95
CA TYR A 20 -3.63 3.78 3.83
C TYR A 20 -2.72 4.01 5.02
N SER A 21 -3.08 3.46 6.17
CA SER A 21 -2.17 3.33 7.30
C SER A 21 -1.48 1.97 7.24
N LEU A 22 -0.15 2.01 7.06
CA LEU A 22 0.73 0.87 7.19
C LEU A 22 1.22 0.79 8.65
N LYS A 23 1.12 -0.39 9.24
CA LYS A 23 1.67 -0.72 10.56
C LYS A 23 2.50 -1.99 10.43
N VAL A 24 3.78 -1.89 10.75
CA VAL A 24 4.73 -3.01 10.78
C VAL A 24 5.17 -3.20 12.23
N ILE A 25 5.21 -4.44 12.68
CA ILE A 25 5.65 -4.80 14.03
C ILE A 25 6.77 -5.80 13.86
N ASN A 26 7.99 -5.39 14.18
CA ASN A 26 9.11 -6.30 14.29
C ASN A 26 9.04 -6.96 15.68
N LYS A 27 8.82 -8.28 15.70
CA LYS A 27 8.74 -9.07 16.95
C LYS A 27 10.06 -9.76 17.30
N ASP A 28 11.05 -9.63 16.44
CA ASP A 28 12.35 -10.25 16.61
C ASP A 28 13.27 -9.34 17.44
N GLN A 29 14.40 -9.92 17.86
CA GLN A 29 15.43 -9.25 18.67
C GLN A 29 16.54 -8.63 17.81
N VAL A 30 16.35 -8.57 16.49
CA VAL A 30 17.28 -7.96 15.54
C VAL A 30 16.53 -6.95 14.68
N ASP A 31 17.26 -6.01 14.09
CA ASP A 31 16.70 -5.04 13.15
C ASP A 31 16.37 -5.71 11.82
N HIS A 32 15.32 -5.25 11.16
CA HIS A 32 14.94 -5.74 9.82
C HIS A 32 14.67 -4.60 8.86
N SER A 33 15.05 -4.82 7.61
CA SER A 33 14.75 -4.01 6.45
C SER A 33 13.73 -4.74 5.58
N TYR A 34 12.70 -4.03 5.16
CA TYR A 34 11.62 -4.57 4.34
C TYR A 34 11.43 -3.77 3.05
N LEU A 35 11.21 -4.47 1.95
CA LEU A 35 10.71 -3.87 0.71
C LEU A 35 9.18 -3.86 0.71
N LEU A 36 8.61 -2.67 0.57
CA LEU A 36 7.18 -2.46 0.41
C LEU A 36 6.83 -2.30 -1.07
N ASN A 37 5.87 -3.10 -1.53
CA ASN A 37 5.30 -3.02 -2.87
C ASN A 37 3.77 -3.08 -2.83
N ALA A 38 3.14 -2.71 -3.94
CA ALA A 38 1.70 -2.87 -4.13
C ALA A 38 1.37 -3.32 -5.56
N SER A 39 0.31 -4.11 -5.70
CA SER A 39 -0.18 -4.62 -6.98
C SER A 39 -1.71 -4.70 -7.01
N GLY A 40 -2.27 -5.13 -8.15
CA GLY A 40 -3.72 -5.35 -8.32
C GLY A 40 -4.39 -4.44 -9.36
N LEU A 41 -3.69 -3.40 -9.83
CA LEU A 41 -4.14 -2.54 -10.94
C LEU A 41 -3.01 -2.37 -11.98
N PRO A 42 -3.31 -2.24 -13.29
CA PRO A 42 -2.30 -2.23 -14.36
C PRO A 42 -1.26 -1.10 -14.29
N ASP A 43 -1.60 0.03 -13.65
CA ASP A 43 -0.74 1.22 -13.51
C ASP A 43 -0.77 1.70 -12.04
N LEU A 44 -0.76 0.76 -11.10
CA LEU A 44 -0.76 1.09 -9.68
C LEU A 44 0.59 1.68 -9.29
N GLN A 45 0.57 2.87 -8.69
CA GLN A 45 1.77 3.52 -8.19
C GLN A 45 1.71 3.63 -6.68
N LEU A 46 2.77 3.15 -6.02
CA LEU A 46 2.98 3.31 -4.58
C LEU A 46 3.66 4.66 -4.31
N GLN A 47 3.05 5.46 -3.45
CA GLN A 47 3.58 6.74 -2.99
C GLN A 47 3.98 6.60 -1.52
N GLY A 48 5.28 6.55 -1.27
CA GLY A 48 5.84 6.34 0.05
C GLY A 48 7.22 5.70 -0.01
N PRO A 49 7.77 5.28 1.15
CA PRO A 49 9.04 4.57 1.18
C PRO A 49 8.89 3.17 0.55
N HIS A 50 9.83 2.84 -0.32
CA HIS A 50 9.98 1.49 -0.86
C HIS A 50 10.75 0.56 0.09
N GLU A 51 11.62 1.13 0.92
CA GLU A 51 12.38 0.41 1.94
C GLU A 51 12.00 0.93 3.33
N ILE A 52 11.71 0.03 4.25
CA ILE A 52 11.30 0.33 5.61
C ILE A 52 12.24 -0.40 6.56
N LYS A 53 12.91 0.36 7.43
CA LYS A 53 13.72 -0.19 8.52
C LYS A 53 12.94 -0.19 9.82
N VAL A 54 12.90 -1.32 10.50
CA VAL A 54 12.19 -1.50 11.76
C VAL A 54 13.13 -2.14 12.77
N SER A 55 13.50 -1.41 13.81
CA SER A 55 14.39 -1.92 14.84
C SER A 55 13.78 -3.07 15.63
N ALA A 56 14.63 -3.85 16.29
CA ALA A 56 14.23 -4.94 17.17
C ALA A 56 13.10 -4.53 18.13
N GLY A 57 12.01 -5.32 18.17
CA GLY A 57 10.85 -5.04 19.02
C GLY A 57 10.02 -3.79 18.67
N GLN A 58 10.38 -3.05 17.62
CA GLN A 58 9.73 -1.77 17.29
C GLN A 58 8.39 -1.96 16.58
N ILE A 59 7.46 -1.05 16.87
CA ILE A 59 6.26 -0.81 16.07
C ILE A 59 6.50 0.43 15.20
N PHE A 60 6.47 0.24 13.89
CA PHE A 60 6.59 1.30 12.91
C PHE A 60 5.24 1.56 12.23
N SER A 61 4.91 2.83 11.97
CA SER A 61 3.64 3.21 11.34
C SER A 61 3.78 4.46 10.49
N LEU A 62 3.24 4.43 9.27
CA LEU A 62 3.17 5.59 8.39
C LEU A 62 1.95 5.56 7.47
N PRO A 63 1.51 6.72 6.95
CA PRO A 63 0.60 6.76 5.82
C PRO A 63 1.33 6.41 4.52
N VAL A 64 0.71 5.60 3.65
CA VAL A 64 1.15 5.34 2.28
C VAL A 64 0.02 5.62 1.29
N GLY A 65 0.36 6.15 0.13
CA GLY A 65 -0.59 6.39 -0.95
C GLY A 65 -0.51 5.31 -2.02
N LEU A 66 -1.64 4.95 -2.61
CA LEU A 66 -1.69 4.28 -3.91
C LEU A 66 -2.42 5.18 -4.89
N SER A 67 -1.90 5.31 -6.11
CA SER A 67 -2.61 6.01 -7.17
C SER A 67 -2.70 5.20 -8.47
N SER A 68 -3.79 5.41 -9.20
CA SER A 68 -4.07 4.78 -10.50
C SER A 68 -4.80 5.78 -11.39
N ALA A 69 -4.54 5.72 -12.70
CA ALA A 69 -5.33 6.46 -13.67
C ALA A 69 -6.82 6.02 -13.62
N PRO A 70 -7.80 6.95 -13.68
CA PRO A 70 -9.23 6.64 -13.59
C PRO A 70 -9.70 5.58 -14.60
N GLU A 71 -9.22 5.65 -15.83
CA GLU A 71 -9.57 4.74 -16.94
C GLU A 71 -9.04 3.31 -16.77
N LYS A 72 -8.15 3.07 -15.80
CA LYS A 72 -7.63 1.73 -15.47
C LYS A 72 -8.44 1.04 -14.37
N LEU A 73 -9.43 1.72 -13.79
CA LEU A 73 -10.31 1.17 -12.77
C LEU A 73 -11.45 0.39 -13.44
N SER A 74 -11.60 -0.88 -13.08
CA SER A 74 -12.68 -1.73 -13.61
C SER A 74 -14.02 -1.51 -12.91
N SER A 75 -14.00 -0.87 -11.74
CA SER A 75 -15.18 -0.52 -10.94
C SER A 75 -14.87 0.62 -9.96
N SER A 76 -15.88 1.08 -9.21
CA SER A 76 -15.69 2.01 -8.09
C SER A 76 -14.94 1.40 -6.89
N ARG A 77 -14.81 0.07 -6.83
CA ARG A 77 -14.13 -0.66 -5.75
C ARG A 77 -13.32 -1.82 -6.32
N ASN A 78 -12.01 -1.64 -6.38
CA ASN A 78 -11.05 -2.59 -6.93
C ASN A 78 -10.27 -3.27 -5.80
N GLU A 79 -9.69 -4.44 -6.04
CA GLU A 79 -8.78 -5.08 -5.09
C GLU A 79 -7.34 -4.64 -5.37
N VAL A 80 -6.57 -4.38 -4.30
CA VAL A 80 -5.13 -4.17 -4.35
C VAL A 80 -4.46 -4.99 -3.26
N THR A 81 -3.22 -5.41 -3.49
CA THR A 81 -2.42 -6.19 -2.54
C THR A 81 -1.18 -5.41 -2.18
N PHE A 82 -0.95 -5.19 -0.89
CA PHE A 82 0.33 -4.74 -0.37
C PHE A 82 1.21 -5.95 -0.07
N THR A 83 2.46 -5.88 -0.48
CA THR A 83 3.46 -6.92 -0.25
C THR A 83 4.62 -6.34 0.53
N LEU A 84 4.97 -6.96 1.65
CA LEU A 84 6.13 -6.61 2.47
C LEU A 84 7.10 -7.79 2.45
N GLN A 85 8.31 -7.57 1.96
CA GLN A 85 9.35 -8.60 1.84
C GLN A 85 10.53 -8.28 2.75
N ASP A 86 10.87 -9.18 3.66
CA ASP A 86 12.13 -9.11 4.42
C ASP A 86 13.31 -9.37 3.48
N ILE A 87 14.26 -8.44 3.42
CA ILE A 87 15.45 -8.52 2.57
C ILE A 87 16.73 -8.91 3.31
N ASP A 88 16.71 -8.91 4.65
CA ASP A 88 17.90 -9.21 5.45
C ASP A 88 18.06 -10.72 5.68
N ASN A 89 16.94 -11.44 5.84
CA ASN A 89 16.96 -12.89 6.17
C ASN A 89 16.28 -13.79 5.12
N GLY A 90 16.02 -13.26 3.93
CA GLY A 90 15.74 -14.07 2.74
C GLY A 90 14.47 -14.94 2.78
N GLY A 91 13.33 -14.48 3.31
CA GLY A 91 12.13 -15.30 3.07
C GLY A 91 10.76 -14.87 3.55
N THR A 92 10.63 -13.86 4.41
CA THR A 92 9.28 -13.51 4.87
C THR A 92 8.62 -12.56 3.88
N LEU A 93 7.69 -13.12 3.08
CA LEU A 93 6.77 -12.36 2.24
C LEU A 93 5.41 -12.29 2.95
N ILE A 94 4.94 -11.08 3.23
CA ILE A 94 3.62 -10.83 3.81
C ILE A 94 2.77 -10.13 2.76
N GLU A 95 1.61 -10.68 2.47
CA GLU A 95 0.63 -10.07 1.58
C GLU A 95 -0.60 -9.63 2.35
N THR A 96 -1.12 -8.45 2.06
CA THR A 96 -2.36 -7.93 2.66
C THR A 96 -3.22 -7.29 1.58
N LYS A 97 -4.41 -7.85 1.38
CA LYS A 97 -5.42 -7.32 0.46
C LYS A 97 -6.14 -6.11 1.05
N SER A 98 -6.51 -5.17 0.19
CA SER A 98 -7.34 -4.01 0.49
C SER A 98 -8.18 -3.60 -0.73
N SER A 99 -9.13 -2.68 -0.56
CA SER A 99 -10.15 -2.37 -1.57
C SER A 99 -10.00 -1.01 -2.27
N PHE A 100 -9.07 -0.75 -3.19
CA PHE A 100 -8.89 0.58 -3.83
C PHE A 100 -10.20 1.21 -4.35
N LEU A 101 -10.58 2.38 -3.83
CA LEU A 101 -11.82 3.07 -4.19
C LEU A 101 -11.57 4.06 -5.33
N GLY A 102 -12.55 4.23 -6.19
CA GLY A 102 -12.54 5.23 -7.26
C GLY A 102 -13.94 5.70 -7.60
N PRO A 103 -14.07 6.62 -8.56
CA PRO A 103 -15.37 7.12 -8.99
C PRO A 103 -16.23 5.99 -9.56
N PRO A 104 -17.58 6.14 -9.52
CA PRO A 104 -18.47 5.22 -10.21
C PRO A 104 -18.12 5.16 -11.69
N THR A 105 -17.92 3.95 -12.21
CA THR A 105 -17.70 3.74 -13.64
C THR A 105 -19.01 4.06 -14.36
N ILE A 106 -19.03 5.14 -15.13
CA ILE A 106 -20.14 5.40 -16.06
C ILE A 106 -19.97 4.37 -17.18
N ARG A 107 -20.88 3.40 -17.24
CA ARG A 107 -20.98 2.49 -18.39
C ARG A 107 -21.76 3.16 -19.52
#